data_AF-A0A5N6WSB4-F1
#
_entry.id   AF-A0A5N6WSB4-F1
#
_cell.length_a   1.000
_cell.length_b   1.000
_cell.length_c   1.000
_cell.angle_alpha   90.00
_cell.angle_beta   90.00
_cell.angle_gamma   90.00
#
_symmetry.space_group_name_H-M   'P 1'
#
loop_
_entity.id
_entity.type
_entity.pdbx_description
1 polymer ?
#
loop_
_entity_poly.entity_id
_entity_poly.type
_entity_poly.pdbx_seq_one_letter_code
_entity_poly.pdbx_strand_id
1 'polypeptide(L)'
;MHNANHIFNAIHASMRLWGSSLHHNGMSFFLATVPEGIQLYHGNARSDPIEKIGWMAFEPDHAMVFARPSRRPSPSIPSDQHLQHAMAAEDPPADDSGFLHTFLTAKELRLVYIDGTSAGKSQIGTLDSQDRILFNDTLHGGVGMEDQRAKAVCRIAQTEWEGRIDGVIRMAAGFEIILCDPEVNLVPVQVTQVRHPGFKDGPNKHGKGKPKGKPGELLRTVTSRFHGIGGERVRVNYDHFVTAYSYDLDLFPGNSKLPRLAHLSSEELQPIRDNLTHLVLTHNPNDHSVNWQAVADLIVEKYGRFLRGLLPRKHHHGDSDLRESIVAQIDRLMAPFIDVRSEDSEHAIKLCSTQFVPLPTDGSSLAHKALYAVNHRICSSLMAVRNETDPRTMISTIRELMDYLDWTVWKECRGYHDDEFCAIPIWPQGSQKDYHHPRPQKYDEAYQGENDYWGPVWD
;
A
#
# COMPACT_ATOMS: atom_id res chain seq x y z
N MET A 1 6.27 21.83 -9.43
CA MET A 1 5.36 21.03 -8.58
C MET A 1 6.17 20.50 -7.41
N HIS A 2 5.82 20.85 -6.16
CA HIS A 2 6.66 20.58 -4.98
C HIS A 2 6.77 19.08 -4.63
N ASN A 3 5.64 18.39 -4.49
CA ASN A 3 5.57 16.97 -4.06
C ASN A 3 5.45 15.97 -5.22
N ALA A 4 6.02 16.28 -6.40
CA ALA A 4 5.84 15.43 -7.58
C ALA A 4 6.37 14.00 -7.41
N ASN A 5 7.49 13.83 -6.69
CA ASN A 5 8.07 12.54 -6.31
C ASN A 5 7.10 11.69 -5.46
N HIS A 6 6.44 12.29 -4.47
CA HIS A 6 5.52 11.56 -3.60
C HIS A 6 4.25 11.12 -4.35
N ILE A 7 3.75 11.96 -5.24
CA ILE A 7 2.61 11.63 -6.11
C ILE A 7 2.98 10.51 -7.10
N PHE A 8 4.19 10.59 -7.68
CA PHE A 8 4.74 9.52 -8.51
C PHE A 8 4.81 8.20 -7.73
N ASN A 9 5.30 8.23 -6.49
CA ASN A 9 5.44 7.05 -5.65
C ASN A 9 4.07 6.47 -5.25
N ALA A 10 3.07 7.30 -4.94
CA ALA A 10 1.71 6.84 -4.68
C ALA A 10 1.12 6.08 -5.87
N ILE A 11 1.30 6.61 -7.10
CA ILE A 11 0.87 5.94 -8.33
C ILE A 11 1.63 4.62 -8.53
N HIS A 12 2.97 4.65 -8.45
CA HIS A 12 3.81 3.48 -8.64
C HIS A 12 3.59 2.39 -7.57
N ALA A 13 3.23 2.75 -6.34
CA ALA A 13 3.00 1.83 -5.24
C ALA A 13 1.54 1.33 -5.13
N SER A 14 0.58 1.99 -5.78
CA SER A 14 -0.83 1.63 -5.69
C SER A 14 -1.09 0.16 -6.03
N MET A 15 -1.86 -0.54 -5.20
CA MET A 15 -2.15 -1.98 -5.35
C MET A 15 -0.90 -2.90 -5.37
N ARG A 16 0.24 -2.44 -4.83
CA ARG A 16 1.49 -3.21 -4.69
C ARG A 16 1.95 -3.25 -3.24
N LEU A 17 2.06 -4.46 -2.69
CA LEU A 17 2.38 -4.62 -1.27
C LEU A 17 3.75 -4.04 -0.90
N TRP A 18 4.76 -4.16 -1.77
CA TRP A 18 6.12 -3.68 -1.50
C TRP A 18 6.15 -2.17 -1.29
N GLY A 19 5.62 -1.42 -2.26
CA GLY A 19 5.56 0.03 -2.20
C GLY A 19 4.68 0.52 -1.05
N SER A 20 3.47 -0.03 -0.92
CA SER A 20 2.52 0.35 0.13
C SER A 20 2.99 0.02 1.55
N SER A 21 3.88 -0.96 1.73
CA SER A 21 4.47 -1.26 3.06
C SER A 21 5.62 -0.34 3.42
N LEU A 22 6.40 0.12 2.43
CA LEU A 22 7.52 1.04 2.66
C LEU A 22 7.06 2.50 2.74
N HIS A 23 6.02 2.86 2.00
CA HIS A 23 5.33 4.15 2.06
C HIS A 23 3.98 4.01 2.79
N HIS A 24 4.03 3.50 4.02
CA HIS A 24 2.83 2.98 4.70
C HIS A 24 1.79 4.01 5.17
N ASN A 25 2.14 5.29 5.26
CA ASN A 25 1.22 6.32 5.77
C ASN A 25 0.22 6.87 4.74
N GLY A 26 0.30 6.45 3.47
CA GLY A 26 -0.72 6.64 2.43
C GLY A 26 -1.53 7.95 2.46
N MET A 27 -1.27 8.85 1.51
CA MET A 27 -1.90 10.18 1.46
C MET A 27 -2.83 10.38 0.26
N SER A 28 -3.26 9.30 -0.40
CA SER A 28 -4.03 9.37 -1.65
C SER A 28 -5.25 8.46 -1.65
N PHE A 29 -6.32 8.97 -2.25
CA PHE A 29 -7.58 8.29 -2.50
C PHE A 29 -7.79 8.17 -4.00
N PHE A 30 -7.89 6.94 -4.49
CA PHE A 30 -8.17 6.66 -5.90
C PHE A 30 -9.57 6.07 -6.05
N LEU A 31 -10.23 6.33 -7.18
CA LEU A 31 -11.35 5.49 -7.58
C LEU A 31 -10.80 4.17 -8.11
N ALA A 32 -11.39 3.05 -7.71
CA ALA A 32 -10.97 1.72 -8.10
C ALA A 32 -12.17 0.87 -8.48
N THR A 33 -11.96 -0.03 -9.43
CA THR A 33 -12.99 -0.92 -9.96
C THR A 33 -12.56 -2.36 -9.78
N VAL A 34 -13.44 -3.19 -9.22
CA VAL A 34 -13.30 -4.66 -9.23
C VAL A 34 -14.29 -5.21 -10.25
N PRO A 35 -13.85 -5.84 -11.36
CA PRO A 35 -14.75 -6.37 -12.37
C PRO A 35 -15.78 -7.37 -11.81
N GLU A 36 -16.85 -7.63 -12.57
CA GLU A 36 -17.77 -8.74 -12.31
C GLU A 36 -17.04 -10.09 -12.44
N GLY A 37 -17.44 -11.09 -11.64
CA GLY A 37 -16.88 -12.44 -11.68
C GLY A 37 -15.51 -12.59 -10.99
N ILE A 38 -15.05 -11.58 -10.25
CA ILE A 38 -13.84 -11.70 -9.43
C ILE A 38 -14.14 -12.45 -8.15
N GLN A 39 -13.31 -13.46 -7.85
CA GLN A 39 -13.46 -14.27 -6.65
C GLN A 39 -12.92 -13.53 -5.41
N LEU A 40 -13.74 -13.49 -4.36
CA LEU A 40 -13.44 -12.87 -3.06
C LEU A 40 -13.71 -13.84 -1.92
N TYR A 41 -13.02 -13.66 -0.80
CA TYR A 41 -13.06 -14.58 0.33
C TYR A 41 -13.35 -13.87 1.65
N HIS A 42 -14.07 -14.54 2.55
CA HIS A 42 -14.32 -14.06 3.90
C HIS A 42 -14.15 -15.21 4.91
N GLY A 43 -13.37 -14.97 5.96
CA GLY A 43 -13.20 -15.92 7.05
C GLY A 43 -14.05 -15.51 8.26
N ASN A 44 -14.80 -16.45 8.82
CA ASN A 44 -15.65 -16.20 9.99
C ASN A 44 -15.71 -17.43 10.90
N ALA A 45 -16.20 -17.24 12.12
CA ALA A 45 -16.55 -18.31 13.04
C ALA A 45 -17.86 -19.03 12.70
N ARG A 46 -18.68 -18.44 11.81
CA ARG A 46 -20.02 -18.95 11.48
C ARG A 46 -20.20 -19.10 9.97
N SER A 47 -21.10 -19.99 9.59
CA SER A 47 -21.54 -20.20 8.20
C SER A 47 -22.68 -19.27 7.77
N ASP A 48 -23.12 -18.37 8.64
CA ASP A 48 -24.22 -17.44 8.37
C ASP A 48 -23.91 -16.56 7.15
N PRO A 49 -24.92 -16.21 6.33
CA PRO A 49 -24.76 -15.22 5.27
C PRO A 49 -24.20 -13.89 5.80
N ILE A 50 -23.39 -13.22 4.99
CA ILE A 50 -22.86 -11.89 5.29
C ILE A 50 -23.89 -10.86 4.82
N GLU A 51 -24.33 -9.99 5.72
CA GLU A 51 -25.32 -8.96 5.43
C GLU A 51 -24.80 -7.57 5.84
N LYS A 52 -25.20 -6.53 5.10
CA LYS A 52 -24.93 -5.10 5.33
C LYS A 52 -23.47 -4.67 5.15
N ILE A 53 -22.52 -5.37 5.76
CA ILE A 53 -21.10 -5.04 5.73
C ILE A 53 -20.26 -6.33 5.70
N GLY A 54 -19.34 -6.44 4.75
CA GLY A 54 -18.42 -7.58 4.63
C GLY A 54 -16.96 -7.14 4.53
N TRP A 55 -16.07 -7.87 5.21
CA TRP A 55 -14.62 -7.78 4.98
C TRP A 55 -14.22 -8.88 4.01
N MET A 56 -13.76 -8.48 2.83
CA MET A 56 -13.43 -9.39 1.74
C MET A 56 -11.92 -9.35 1.46
N ALA A 57 -11.30 -10.52 1.37
CA ALA A 57 -9.92 -10.66 0.92
C ALA A 57 -9.89 -11.11 -0.54
N PHE A 58 -8.85 -10.70 -1.27
CA PHE A 58 -8.56 -11.20 -2.62
C PHE A 58 -7.90 -12.58 -2.61
N GLU A 59 -7.34 -12.99 -1.46
CA GLU A 59 -6.58 -14.22 -1.31
C GLU A 59 -7.22 -15.09 -0.22
N PRO A 60 -7.43 -16.40 -0.46
CA PRO A 60 -8.04 -17.28 0.52
C PRO A 60 -7.17 -17.39 1.77
N ASP A 61 -5.85 -17.46 1.65
CA ASP A 61 -4.90 -17.54 2.76
C ASP A 61 -5.01 -16.33 3.71
N HIS A 62 -5.33 -15.15 3.18
CA HIS A 62 -5.58 -13.97 3.98
C HIS A 62 -6.90 -14.09 4.76
N ALA A 63 -7.98 -14.54 4.10
CA ALA A 63 -9.27 -14.79 4.77
C ALA A 63 -9.20 -15.94 5.80
N MET A 64 -8.38 -16.97 5.55
CA MET A 64 -8.19 -18.11 6.46
C MET A 64 -7.69 -17.71 7.84
N VAL A 65 -7.01 -16.56 7.97
CA VAL A 65 -6.62 -15.99 9.26
C VAL A 65 -7.83 -15.73 10.16
N PHE A 66 -9.00 -15.45 9.57
CA PHE A 66 -10.22 -15.11 10.29
C PHE A 66 -11.22 -16.27 10.36
N ALA A 67 -11.03 -17.34 9.60
CA ALA A 67 -11.83 -18.56 9.63
C ALA A 67 -11.48 -19.44 10.84
N ARG A 68 -11.87 -18.99 12.04
CA ARG A 68 -11.53 -19.61 13.34
C ARG A 68 -12.78 -19.79 14.20
N PRO A 69 -12.76 -20.71 15.19
CA PRO A 69 -13.88 -20.90 16.11
C PRO A 69 -14.34 -19.62 16.79
N SER A 70 -15.62 -19.57 17.16
CA SER A 70 -16.13 -18.49 18.01
C SER A 70 -15.34 -18.46 19.31
N ARG A 71 -14.76 -17.31 19.65
CA ARG A 71 -14.15 -17.12 20.98
C ARG A 71 -15.23 -17.40 22.03
N ARG A 72 -15.00 -18.36 22.92
CA ARG A 72 -15.82 -18.49 24.15
C ARG A 72 -15.73 -17.15 24.89
N PRO A 73 -16.83 -16.62 25.46
CA PRO A 73 -16.76 -15.43 26.30
C PRO A 73 -15.70 -15.64 27.39
N SER A 74 -14.78 -14.69 27.55
CA SER A 74 -13.86 -14.69 28.69
C SER A 74 -14.68 -14.62 29.99
N PRO A 75 -14.36 -15.39 31.04
CA PRO A 75 -15.14 -15.41 32.30
C PRO A 75 -15.07 -14.12 33.14
N SER A 76 -14.65 -12.98 32.60
CA SER A 76 -14.26 -11.80 33.38
C SER A 76 -15.09 -10.54 33.12
N ILE A 77 -16.38 -10.70 32.84
CA ILE A 77 -17.36 -9.62 32.99
C ILE A 77 -18.59 -10.22 33.67
N PRO A 78 -18.95 -9.82 34.91
CA PRO A 78 -20.20 -10.23 35.50
C PRO A 78 -21.32 -9.46 34.78
N SER A 79 -21.95 -10.10 33.80
CA SER A 79 -23.28 -9.69 33.35
C SER A 79 -24.31 -10.26 34.32
N ASP A 80 -25.25 -9.41 34.71
CA ASP A 80 -26.29 -9.64 35.70
C ASP A 80 -27.00 -10.99 35.60
N GLN A 81 -27.29 -11.52 36.79
CA GLN A 81 -28.00 -12.75 37.05
C GLN A 81 -29.45 -12.69 36.51
N HIS A 82 -29.87 -13.73 35.78
CA HIS A 82 -31.08 -14.52 36.04
C HIS A 82 -31.43 -15.40 34.82
N LEU A 83 -31.09 -16.70 34.89
CA LEU A 83 -32.07 -17.80 34.98
C LEU A 83 -31.37 -19.16 34.96
N GLN A 84 -31.88 -20.02 35.84
CA GLN A 84 -31.31 -21.23 36.39
C GLN A 84 -31.52 -22.51 35.52
N HIS A 85 -30.49 -23.37 35.56
CA HIS A 85 -30.49 -24.84 35.74
C HIS A 85 -30.74 -25.86 34.61
N ALA A 86 -29.80 -26.83 34.63
CA ALA A 86 -29.88 -28.27 34.34
C ALA A 86 -29.91 -28.67 32.85
N MET A 87 -29.09 -29.60 32.33
CA MET A 87 -28.42 -30.78 32.89
C MET A 87 -27.03 -30.99 32.26
N ALA A 88 -26.20 -31.83 32.89
CA ALA A 88 -24.95 -32.35 32.35
C ALA A 88 -25.16 -33.01 30.97
N ALA A 89 -24.90 -32.26 29.91
CA ALA A 89 -24.49 -32.81 28.64
C ALA A 89 -22.97 -32.97 28.70
N GLU A 90 -22.46 -34.13 28.31
CA GLU A 90 -21.06 -34.25 27.89
C GLU A 90 -20.76 -33.06 26.97
N ASP A 91 -19.77 -32.24 27.33
CA ASP A 91 -19.36 -31.11 26.48
C ASP A 91 -19.13 -31.66 25.07
N PRO A 92 -19.94 -31.27 24.06
CA PRO A 92 -19.64 -31.66 22.70
C PRO A 92 -18.21 -31.18 22.39
N PRO A 93 -17.38 -31.97 21.71
CA PRO A 93 -16.01 -31.57 21.41
C PRO A 93 -16.06 -30.18 20.80
N ALA A 94 -15.37 -29.23 21.43
CA ALA A 94 -15.37 -27.84 20.99
C ALA A 94 -14.89 -27.84 19.54
N ASP A 95 -15.80 -27.55 18.62
CA ASP A 95 -15.49 -27.53 17.20
C ASP A 95 -14.41 -26.46 16.97
N ASP A 96 -13.22 -26.94 16.63
CA ASP A 96 -12.00 -26.13 16.44
C ASP A 96 -11.91 -25.56 15.02
N SER A 97 -13.00 -25.68 14.25
CA SER A 97 -13.12 -25.15 12.91
C SER A 97 -13.75 -23.74 12.87
N GLY A 98 -13.48 -23.04 11.77
CA GLY A 98 -14.24 -21.88 11.34
C GLY A 98 -14.76 -22.10 9.93
N PHE A 99 -15.22 -21.04 9.28
CA PHE A 99 -15.80 -21.09 7.94
C PHE A 99 -15.09 -20.13 7.00
N LEU A 100 -14.70 -20.66 5.84
CA LEU A 100 -14.24 -19.88 4.70
C LEU A 100 -15.39 -19.75 3.70
N HIS A 101 -15.83 -18.53 3.50
CA HIS A 101 -16.84 -18.17 2.52
C HIS A 101 -16.15 -17.72 1.24
N THR A 102 -16.61 -18.22 0.11
CA THR A 102 -16.13 -17.85 -1.23
C THR A 102 -17.27 -17.23 -2.02
N PHE A 103 -17.00 -16.09 -2.65
CA PHE A 103 -17.97 -15.33 -3.43
C PHE A 103 -17.39 -14.98 -4.79
N LEU A 104 -18.28 -14.64 -5.73
CA LEU A 104 -17.95 -13.89 -6.94
C LEU A 104 -18.58 -12.51 -6.83
N THR A 105 -17.93 -11.48 -7.36
CA THR A 105 -18.56 -10.17 -7.55
C THR A 105 -19.73 -10.29 -8.53
N ALA A 106 -20.91 -9.86 -8.11
CA ALA A 106 -22.16 -9.98 -8.87
C ALA A 106 -22.30 -8.92 -9.99
N LYS A 107 -21.47 -7.88 -9.90
CA LYS A 107 -21.39 -6.75 -10.83
C LYS A 107 -19.98 -6.17 -10.78
N GLU A 108 -19.71 -5.20 -11.64
CA GLU A 108 -18.56 -4.32 -11.46
C GLU A 108 -18.72 -3.49 -10.17
N LEU A 109 -17.84 -3.71 -9.19
CA LEU A 109 -17.84 -2.95 -7.94
C LEU A 109 -17.07 -1.65 -8.13
N ARG A 110 -17.66 -0.55 -7.67
CA ARG A 110 -17.01 0.76 -7.67
C ARG A 110 -16.59 1.12 -6.25
N LEU A 111 -15.29 1.28 -6.04
CA LEU A 111 -14.68 1.41 -4.71
C LEU A 111 -13.81 2.67 -4.62
N VAL A 112 -13.56 3.13 -3.40
CA VAL A 112 -12.45 4.07 -3.12
C VAL A 112 -11.26 3.27 -2.59
N TYR A 113 -10.11 3.34 -3.26
CA TYR A 113 -8.85 2.78 -2.77
C TYR A 113 -8.10 3.82 -1.93
N ILE A 114 -7.78 3.44 -0.69
CA ILE A 114 -6.98 4.22 0.24
C ILE A 114 -5.56 3.64 0.22
N ASP A 115 -4.58 4.41 -0.24
CA ASP A 115 -3.21 3.92 -0.44
C ASP A 115 -2.43 3.68 0.87
N GLY A 116 -1.18 3.23 0.74
CA GLY A 116 -0.36 2.84 1.88
C GLY A 116 -0.86 1.58 2.60
N THR A 117 -0.48 1.42 3.87
CA THR A 117 -0.95 0.33 4.73
C THR A 117 -2.17 0.79 5.53
N SER A 118 -3.21 1.25 4.83
CA SER A 118 -4.41 1.92 5.35
C SER A 118 -5.32 1.07 6.25
N ALA A 119 -5.10 -0.24 6.34
CA ALA A 119 -5.74 -1.13 7.32
C ALA A 119 -4.78 -1.61 8.42
N GLY A 120 -3.52 -1.15 8.40
CA GLY A 120 -2.54 -1.46 9.45
C GLY A 120 -2.89 -0.73 10.74
N LYS A 121 -3.36 -1.43 11.76
CA LYS A 121 -3.71 -0.86 13.06
C LYS A 121 -2.43 -0.44 13.80
N SER A 122 -2.01 0.81 13.62
CA SER A 122 -0.78 1.36 14.18
C SER A 122 -0.89 2.88 14.35
N GLN A 123 -0.16 3.42 15.32
CA GLN A 123 -0.12 4.86 15.64
C GLN A 123 0.93 5.63 14.82
N ILE A 124 1.70 4.93 13.97
CA ILE A 124 2.78 5.55 13.17
C ILE A 124 2.28 6.30 11.93
N GLY A 125 0.97 6.36 11.72
CA GLY A 125 0.31 7.17 10.69
C GLY A 125 -0.42 6.37 9.61
N THR A 126 -0.47 5.04 9.72
CA THR A 126 -1.13 4.15 8.75
C THR A 126 -2.62 4.42 8.57
N LEU A 127 -3.30 4.96 9.58
CA LEU A 127 -4.72 5.29 9.54
C LEU A 127 -4.99 6.79 9.36
N ASP A 128 -3.95 7.63 9.24
CA ASP A 128 -4.08 9.09 9.25
C ASP A 128 -5.04 9.58 8.16
N SER A 129 -4.91 9.10 6.91
CA SER A 129 -5.76 9.56 5.80
C SER A 129 -7.23 9.19 6.00
N GLN A 130 -7.55 7.96 6.38
CA GLN A 130 -8.95 7.58 6.59
C GLN A 130 -9.56 8.24 7.84
N ASP A 131 -8.83 8.34 8.95
CA ASP A 131 -9.38 8.87 10.20
C ASP A 131 -9.51 10.40 10.16
N ARG A 132 -8.47 11.10 9.69
CA ARG A 132 -8.43 12.57 9.66
C ARG A 132 -9.19 13.14 8.47
N ILE A 133 -9.07 12.55 7.27
CA ILE A 133 -9.69 13.08 6.05
C ILE A 133 -11.04 12.42 5.78
N LEU A 134 -11.10 11.09 5.61
CA LEU A 134 -12.35 10.43 5.20
C LEU A 134 -13.43 10.50 6.28
N PHE A 135 -13.07 10.26 7.55
CA PHE A 135 -14.00 10.28 8.68
C PHE A 135 -14.06 11.61 9.42
N ASN A 136 -13.26 12.60 9.02
CA ASN A 136 -13.23 13.94 9.61
C ASN A 136 -13.16 13.93 11.15
N ASP A 137 -12.28 13.10 11.72
CA ASP A 137 -12.06 12.98 13.16
C ASP A 137 -13.28 12.57 14.02
N THR A 138 -14.33 12.04 13.38
CA THR A 138 -15.57 11.63 14.08
C THR A 138 -15.47 10.30 14.83
N LEU A 139 -14.39 9.54 14.63
CA LEU A 139 -14.18 8.24 15.26
C LEU A 139 -13.21 8.37 16.46
N HIS A 140 -13.74 8.17 17.66
CA HIS A 140 -12.95 8.20 18.91
C HIS A 140 -12.71 6.76 19.41
N GLY A 141 -11.46 6.42 19.76
CA GLY A 141 -11.09 5.08 20.25
C GLY A 141 -9.87 4.45 19.58
N GLY A 142 -9.17 5.19 18.72
CA GLY A 142 -7.88 4.81 18.16
C GLY A 142 -7.94 3.62 17.20
N VAL A 143 -6.89 2.81 17.18
CA VAL A 143 -6.67 1.78 16.16
C VAL A 143 -7.67 0.60 16.26
N GLY A 144 -8.35 0.42 17.40
CA GLY A 144 -9.30 -0.69 17.64
C GLY A 144 -10.68 -0.53 16.99
N MET A 145 -10.99 0.63 16.41
CA MET A 145 -12.34 1.02 15.95
C MET A 145 -12.75 0.46 14.57
N GLU A 146 -12.38 -0.78 14.26
CA GLU A 146 -12.54 -1.32 12.90
C GLU A 146 -14.00 -1.46 12.46
N ASP A 147 -14.86 -1.95 13.35
CA ASP A 147 -16.29 -2.08 13.05
C ASP A 147 -16.94 -0.72 12.80
N GLN A 148 -16.49 0.31 13.53
CA GLN A 148 -16.99 1.67 13.37
C GLN A 148 -16.48 2.31 12.08
N ARG A 149 -15.23 2.05 11.68
CA ARG A 149 -14.72 2.46 10.36
C ARG A 149 -15.53 1.83 9.23
N ALA A 150 -15.81 0.53 9.31
CA ALA A 150 -16.59 -0.15 8.29
C ALA A 150 -18.03 0.40 8.20
N LYS A 151 -18.69 0.65 9.34
CA LYS A 151 -20.00 1.31 9.40
C LYS A 151 -19.95 2.73 8.84
N ALA A 152 -18.90 3.50 9.15
CA ALA A 152 -18.74 4.86 8.67
C ALA A 152 -18.56 4.91 7.15
N VAL A 153 -17.73 4.01 6.59
CA VAL A 153 -17.59 3.84 5.13
C VAL A 153 -18.94 3.64 4.47
N CYS A 154 -19.72 2.65 4.91
CA CYS A 154 -21.00 2.34 4.26
C CYS A 154 -22.05 3.41 4.47
N ARG A 155 -22.03 4.12 5.61
CA ARG A 155 -22.85 5.32 5.81
C ARG A 155 -22.48 6.39 4.79
N ILE A 156 -21.20 6.77 4.68
CA ILE A 156 -20.73 7.80 3.73
C ILE A 156 -21.10 7.41 2.30
N ALA A 157 -20.84 6.15 1.93
CA ALA A 157 -21.15 5.62 0.61
C ALA A 157 -22.63 5.76 0.25
N GLN A 158 -23.53 5.41 1.17
CA GLN A 158 -24.97 5.50 0.92
C GLN A 158 -25.52 6.92 1.04
N THR A 159 -25.00 7.76 1.94
CA THR A 159 -25.56 9.09 2.19
C THR A 159 -24.85 10.19 1.42
N GLU A 160 -23.55 10.37 1.65
CA GLU A 160 -22.80 11.52 1.11
C GLU A 160 -22.37 11.29 -0.33
N TRP A 161 -22.24 10.03 -0.73
CA TRP A 161 -21.85 9.61 -2.08
C TRP A 161 -23.01 9.02 -2.89
N GLU A 162 -24.25 9.19 -2.41
CA GLU A 162 -25.50 8.84 -3.13
C GLU A 162 -25.52 7.39 -3.67
N GLY A 163 -24.94 6.44 -2.93
CA GLY A 163 -24.88 5.04 -3.33
C GLY A 163 -23.98 4.76 -4.54
N ARG A 164 -23.12 5.72 -4.95
CA ARG A 164 -22.22 5.56 -6.11
C ARG A 164 -21.00 4.69 -5.83
N ILE A 165 -20.74 4.35 -4.57
CA ILE A 165 -19.58 3.56 -4.13
C ILE A 165 -20.09 2.35 -3.34
N ASP A 166 -19.54 1.17 -3.64
CA ASP A 166 -19.89 -0.09 -3.00
C ASP A 166 -19.03 -0.38 -1.76
N GLY A 167 -17.97 0.40 -1.50
CA GLY A 167 -17.05 0.17 -0.39
C GLY A 167 -15.66 0.80 -0.57
N VAL A 168 -14.68 0.32 0.21
CA VAL A 168 -13.28 0.78 0.12
C VAL A 168 -12.29 -0.38 0.02
N ILE A 169 -11.21 -0.17 -0.75
CA ILE A 169 -10.03 -1.04 -0.76
C ILE A 169 -8.96 -0.44 0.16
N ARG A 170 -8.32 -1.28 0.96
CA ARG A 170 -7.22 -0.89 1.86
C ARG A 170 -6.26 -2.06 2.09
N MET A 171 -5.09 -1.79 2.69
CA MET A 171 -4.05 -2.81 2.87
C MET A 171 -3.59 -2.93 4.32
N ALA A 172 -3.51 -4.15 4.82
CA ALA A 172 -2.85 -4.51 6.07
C ALA A 172 -1.68 -5.47 5.78
N ALA A 173 -1.86 -6.76 6.06
CA ALA A 173 -0.95 -7.82 5.63
C ALA A 173 -1.09 -8.13 4.13
N GLY A 174 -2.27 -7.89 3.57
CA GLY A 174 -2.62 -7.98 2.16
C GLY A 174 -3.77 -7.01 1.87
N PHE A 175 -4.22 -6.96 0.62
CA PHE A 175 -5.36 -6.13 0.23
C PHE A 175 -6.68 -6.74 0.68
N GLU A 176 -7.57 -5.87 1.14
CA GLU A 176 -8.93 -6.20 1.57
C GLU A 176 -9.93 -5.14 1.09
N ILE A 177 -11.20 -5.53 1.02
CA ILE A 177 -12.34 -4.66 0.72
C ILE A 177 -13.23 -4.63 1.97
N ILE A 178 -13.55 -3.43 2.46
CA ILE A 178 -14.77 -3.24 3.24
C ILE A 178 -15.88 -3.02 2.20
N LEU A 179 -16.78 -3.99 2.08
CA LEU A 179 -17.87 -4.00 1.12
C LEU A 179 -19.20 -3.70 1.82
N CYS A 180 -19.97 -2.79 1.26
CA CYS A 180 -21.32 -2.45 1.68
C CYS A 180 -22.33 -3.34 0.95
N ASP A 181 -23.40 -3.72 1.64
CA ASP A 181 -24.50 -4.54 1.13
C ASP A 181 -24.00 -5.77 0.31
N PRO A 182 -23.13 -6.63 0.89
CA PRO A 182 -22.57 -7.80 0.22
C PRO A 182 -23.64 -8.74 -0.35
N GLU A 183 -24.82 -8.81 0.26
CA GLU A 183 -25.98 -9.57 -0.21
C GLU A 183 -26.51 -9.13 -1.58
N VAL A 184 -26.21 -7.89 -2.00
CA VAL A 184 -26.55 -7.34 -3.33
C VAL A 184 -25.35 -7.43 -4.27
N ASN A 185 -24.15 -7.26 -3.73
CA ASN A 185 -22.92 -7.07 -4.50
C ASN A 185 -22.16 -8.38 -4.80
N LEU A 186 -22.51 -9.49 -4.14
CA LEU A 186 -21.81 -10.76 -4.25
C LEU A 186 -22.77 -11.92 -4.57
N VAL A 187 -22.27 -12.90 -5.30
CA VAL A 187 -22.90 -14.21 -5.48
C VAL A 187 -22.14 -15.22 -4.62
N PRO A 188 -22.80 -15.90 -3.65
CA PRO A 188 -22.16 -16.95 -2.86
C PRO A 188 -21.85 -18.16 -3.74
N VAL A 189 -20.61 -18.64 -3.68
CA VAL A 189 -20.16 -19.85 -4.39
C VAL A 189 -20.17 -21.04 -3.45
N GLN A 190 -19.50 -20.91 -2.30
CA GLN A 190 -19.34 -21.98 -1.33
C GLN A 190 -19.05 -21.45 0.06
N VAL A 191 -19.51 -22.17 1.07
CA VAL A 191 -19.12 -21.98 2.47
C VAL A 191 -18.51 -23.29 2.94
N THR A 192 -17.22 -23.26 3.24
CA THR A 192 -16.45 -24.45 3.63
C THR A 192 -16.08 -24.37 5.10
N GLN A 193 -16.41 -25.41 5.85
CA GLN A 193 -15.90 -25.57 7.21
C GLN A 193 -14.42 -25.96 7.14
N VAL A 194 -13.56 -25.14 7.73
CA VAL A 194 -12.10 -25.25 7.62
C VAL A 194 -11.44 -25.30 8.98
N ARG A 195 -10.35 -26.05 9.08
CA ARG A 195 -9.45 -26.04 10.24
C ARG A 195 -8.17 -25.35 9.88
N HIS A 196 -7.69 -24.48 10.77
CA HIS A 196 -6.45 -23.77 10.54
C HIS A 196 -5.25 -24.71 10.79
N PRO A 197 -4.38 -24.94 9.79
CA PRO A 197 -3.15 -25.69 10.00
C PRO A 197 -2.32 -24.95 11.05
N GLY A 198 -2.08 -25.56 12.21
CA GLY A 198 -1.32 -24.96 13.32
C GLY A 198 -2.11 -24.56 14.56
N PHE A 199 -3.45 -24.57 14.53
CA PHE A 199 -4.32 -24.45 15.72
C PHE A 199 -4.56 -25.81 16.42
N LYS A 200 -3.60 -26.74 16.33
CA LYS A 200 -3.73 -28.08 16.95
C LYS A 200 -3.79 -28.05 18.48
N ASP A 201 -3.32 -26.95 19.07
CA ASP A 201 -3.53 -26.67 20.47
C ASP A 201 -4.52 -25.51 20.56
N GLY A 202 -5.70 -25.74 21.14
CA GLY A 202 -6.51 -24.65 21.69
C GLY A 202 -5.64 -23.78 22.62
N PRO A 203 -6.09 -22.58 23.04
CA PRO A 203 -5.28 -21.64 23.81
C PRO A 203 -4.59 -22.38 24.96
N ASN A 204 -3.30 -22.67 24.77
CA ASN A 204 -2.61 -23.65 25.57
C ASN A 204 -2.46 -23.01 26.95
N LYS A 205 -3.17 -23.57 27.94
CA LYS A 205 -3.25 -23.02 29.31
C LYS A 205 -1.89 -22.93 30.03
N HIS A 206 -0.78 -23.38 29.44
CA HIS A 206 0.50 -23.52 30.15
C HIS A 206 1.77 -23.22 29.33
N GLY A 207 1.77 -22.23 28.42
CA GLY A 207 3.01 -21.84 27.73
C GLY A 207 3.14 -20.34 27.50
N LYS A 208 4.11 -19.69 28.17
CA LYS A 208 4.62 -18.34 27.83
C LYS A 208 5.42 -18.37 26.51
N GLY A 209 4.85 -18.91 25.44
CA GLY A 209 5.43 -18.89 24.11
C GLY A 209 5.03 -17.59 23.39
N LYS A 210 6.00 -16.89 22.79
CA LYS A 210 5.75 -15.71 21.95
C LYS A 210 4.68 -16.03 20.89
N PRO A 211 3.83 -15.07 20.49
CA PRO A 211 2.87 -15.30 19.40
C PRO A 211 3.63 -15.80 18.17
N LYS A 212 3.25 -16.97 17.66
CA LYS A 212 3.77 -17.47 16.38
C LYS A 212 3.43 -16.40 15.34
N GLY A 213 4.42 -16.03 14.52
CA GLY A 213 4.23 -15.06 13.44
C GLY A 213 3.14 -15.48 12.45
N LYS A 214 2.91 -14.65 11.42
CA LYS A 214 2.04 -15.04 10.30
C LYS A 214 2.46 -16.42 9.77
N PRO A 215 1.52 -17.30 9.42
CA PRO A 215 1.85 -18.57 8.77
C PRO A 215 2.72 -18.33 7.53
N GLY A 216 3.68 -19.21 7.26
CA GLY A 216 4.56 -19.12 6.10
C GLY A 216 3.80 -19.00 4.78
N GLU A 217 2.70 -19.74 4.63
CA GLU A 217 1.82 -19.66 3.44
C GLU A 217 1.11 -18.32 3.29
N LEU A 218 0.71 -17.67 4.39
CA LEU A 218 0.17 -16.31 4.32
C LEU A 218 1.26 -15.35 3.82
N LEU A 219 2.48 -15.46 4.33
CA LEU A 219 3.60 -14.63 3.87
C LEU A 219 3.92 -14.91 2.40
N ARG A 220 3.95 -16.17 1.95
CA ARG A 220 4.13 -16.53 0.55
C ARG A 220 3.08 -15.88 -0.34
N THR A 221 1.82 -15.98 0.08
CA THR A 221 0.69 -15.41 -0.66
C THR A 221 0.76 -13.89 -0.76
N VAL A 222 0.94 -13.18 0.35
CA VAL A 222 0.95 -11.71 0.31
C VAL A 222 2.21 -11.14 -0.35
N THR A 223 3.37 -11.78 -0.17
CA THR A 223 4.63 -11.35 -0.81
C THR A 223 4.63 -11.61 -2.32
N SER A 224 3.85 -12.59 -2.81
CA SER A 224 3.59 -12.74 -4.25
C SER A 224 2.85 -11.54 -4.87
N ARG A 225 2.36 -10.62 -4.04
CA ARG A 225 1.71 -9.34 -4.42
C ARG A 225 2.61 -8.13 -4.22
N PHE A 226 3.91 -8.33 -3.97
CA PHE A 226 4.90 -7.24 -3.84
C PHE A 226 4.82 -6.23 -4.98
N HIS A 227 4.67 -6.70 -6.22
CA HIS A 227 4.67 -5.84 -7.40
C HIS A 227 3.29 -5.71 -8.08
N GLY A 228 2.22 -6.15 -7.41
CA GLY A 228 0.86 -6.00 -7.92
C GLY A 228 -0.08 -7.10 -7.50
N ILE A 229 -1.36 -6.75 -7.44
CA ILE A 229 -2.42 -7.73 -7.19
C ILE A 229 -2.67 -8.64 -8.42
N GLY A 230 -2.28 -8.22 -9.62
CA GLY A 230 -2.30 -9.04 -10.83
C GLY A 230 -3.70 -9.37 -11.37
N GLY A 231 -3.72 -9.82 -12.64
CA GLY A 231 -4.92 -10.34 -13.31
C GLY A 231 -6.03 -9.33 -13.56
N GLU A 232 -5.71 -8.02 -13.60
CA GLU A 232 -6.70 -6.94 -13.74
C GLU A 232 -7.84 -7.02 -12.70
N ARG A 233 -7.61 -7.70 -11.57
CA ARG A 233 -8.59 -7.90 -10.49
C ARG A 233 -9.05 -6.59 -9.85
N VAL A 234 -8.21 -5.55 -9.98
CA VAL A 234 -8.51 -4.17 -9.60
C VAL A 234 -7.97 -3.25 -10.68
N ARG A 235 -8.82 -2.36 -11.19
CA ARG A 235 -8.43 -1.26 -12.09
C ARG A 235 -8.50 0.05 -11.32
N VAL A 236 -7.38 0.75 -11.21
CA VAL A 236 -7.30 2.03 -10.49
C VAL A 236 -7.38 3.18 -11.50
N ASN A 237 -8.20 4.20 -11.21
CA ASN A 237 -8.24 5.43 -11.98
C ASN A 237 -7.12 6.37 -11.54
N TYR A 238 -6.15 6.60 -12.42
CA TYR A 238 -5.01 7.47 -12.14
C TYR A 238 -5.15 8.89 -12.70
N ASP A 239 -6.13 9.15 -13.56
CA ASP A 239 -6.36 10.49 -14.11
C ASP A 239 -7.11 11.39 -13.13
N HIS A 240 -7.96 10.79 -12.30
CA HIS A 240 -8.78 11.49 -11.32
C HIS A 240 -8.67 10.83 -9.95
N PHE A 241 -7.82 11.41 -9.10
CA PHE A 241 -7.62 10.98 -7.72
C PHE A 241 -7.35 12.20 -6.84
N VAL A 242 -7.52 12.04 -5.53
CA VAL A 242 -7.27 13.08 -4.53
C VAL A 242 -6.08 12.68 -3.69
N THR A 243 -5.18 13.64 -3.43
CA THR A 243 -3.98 13.37 -2.61
C THR A 243 -3.62 14.58 -1.78
N ALA A 244 -3.21 14.38 -0.52
CA ALA A 244 -2.78 15.49 0.34
C ALA A 244 -1.53 16.20 -0.23
N TYR A 245 -0.72 15.50 -1.04
CA TYR A 245 0.48 16.06 -1.67
C TYR A 245 0.22 17.24 -2.63
N SER A 246 -1.01 17.44 -3.09
CA SER A 246 -1.37 18.58 -3.95
C SER A 246 -1.77 19.83 -3.17
N TYR A 247 -1.77 19.78 -1.84
CA TYR A 247 -2.15 20.88 -0.96
C TYR A 247 -0.92 21.46 -0.26
N ASP A 248 -1.01 22.73 0.13
CA ASP A 248 0.04 23.42 0.88
C ASP A 248 -0.08 23.08 2.37
N LEU A 249 0.37 21.88 2.73
CA LEU A 249 0.33 21.32 4.08
C LEU A 249 1.72 20.89 4.51
N ASP A 250 2.04 21.04 5.81
CA ASP A 250 3.26 20.45 6.39
C ASP A 250 3.09 18.94 6.56
N LEU A 251 3.19 18.17 5.47
CA LEU A 251 3.01 16.72 5.56
C LEU A 251 4.15 16.04 6.31
N PHE A 252 5.31 16.68 6.51
CA PHE A 252 6.51 16.05 7.06
C PHE A 252 7.00 16.77 8.32
N PRO A 253 6.16 16.86 9.38
CA PRO A 253 6.44 17.67 10.56
C PRO A 253 7.71 17.17 11.27
N GLY A 254 8.53 18.10 11.74
CA GLY A 254 9.73 17.79 12.51
C GLY A 254 10.76 16.92 11.77
N ASN A 255 10.83 17.04 10.44
CA ASN A 255 11.67 16.21 9.56
C ASN A 255 11.27 14.72 9.59
N SER A 256 9.99 14.42 9.78
CA SER A 256 9.48 13.04 9.63
C SER A 256 9.81 12.50 8.23
N LYS A 257 10.27 11.25 8.15
CA LYS A 257 10.53 10.59 6.86
C LYS A 257 9.27 10.18 6.10
N LEU A 258 8.15 10.08 6.81
CA LEU A 258 6.87 9.66 6.26
C LEU A 258 5.82 10.73 6.56
N PRO A 259 4.84 10.90 5.67
CA PRO A 259 3.85 11.96 5.84
C PRO A 259 2.99 11.68 7.07
N ARG A 260 2.53 12.73 7.76
CA ARG A 260 1.62 12.65 8.90
C ARG A 260 0.55 13.72 8.79
N LEU A 261 -0.67 13.39 9.23
CA LEU A 261 -1.78 14.34 9.31
C LEU A 261 -2.16 14.67 10.75
N ALA A 262 -1.67 13.91 11.73
CA ALA A 262 -2.03 14.02 13.14
C ALA A 262 -1.87 15.43 13.76
N HIS A 263 -1.00 16.28 13.21
CA HIS A 263 -0.70 17.62 13.72
C HIS A 263 -1.49 18.73 13.01
N LEU A 264 -2.16 18.43 11.89
CA LEU A 264 -2.96 19.38 11.12
C LEU A 264 -4.37 19.50 11.71
N SER A 265 -5.02 20.64 11.52
CA SER A 265 -6.39 20.87 11.94
C SER A 265 -7.40 20.23 10.98
N SER A 266 -8.62 19.94 11.44
CA SER A 266 -9.67 19.39 10.57
C SER A 266 -10.07 20.39 9.47
N GLU A 267 -9.99 21.70 9.75
CA GLU A 267 -10.25 22.76 8.76
C GLU A 267 -9.23 22.75 7.61
N GLU A 268 -7.96 22.48 7.90
CA GLU A 268 -6.91 22.36 6.88
C GLU A 268 -7.11 21.13 5.97
N LEU A 269 -7.72 20.07 6.50
CA LEU A 269 -7.96 18.81 5.80
C LEU A 269 -9.32 18.75 5.08
N GLN A 270 -10.26 19.59 5.48
CA GLN A 270 -11.62 19.64 4.92
C GLN A 270 -11.62 19.80 3.38
N PRO A 271 -10.79 20.66 2.74
CA PRO A 271 -10.75 20.77 1.29
C PRO A 271 -10.33 19.48 0.57
N ILE A 272 -9.58 18.59 1.23
CA ILE A 272 -9.22 17.27 0.68
C ILE A 272 -10.45 16.37 0.69
N ARG A 273 -11.18 16.35 1.81
CA ARG A 273 -12.41 15.57 1.96
C ARG A 273 -13.49 16.03 0.97
N ASP A 274 -13.66 17.33 0.81
CA ASP A 274 -14.64 17.91 -0.12
C ASP A 274 -14.31 17.53 -1.56
N ASN A 275 -13.03 17.59 -1.95
CA ASN A 275 -12.60 17.16 -3.27
C ASN A 275 -12.75 15.65 -3.48
N LEU A 276 -12.59 14.82 -2.45
CA LEU A 276 -12.89 13.38 -2.53
C LEU A 276 -14.37 13.14 -2.78
N THR A 277 -15.25 13.82 -2.05
CA THR A 277 -16.70 13.74 -2.28
C THR A 277 -17.07 14.25 -3.68
N HIS A 278 -16.49 15.37 -4.12
CA HIS A 278 -16.71 15.89 -5.46
C HIS A 278 -16.25 14.89 -6.55
N LEU A 279 -15.08 14.28 -6.39
CA LEU A 279 -14.56 13.25 -7.30
C LEU A 279 -15.55 12.08 -7.41
N VAL A 280 -16.04 11.57 -6.27
CA VAL A 280 -17.00 10.46 -6.26
C VAL A 280 -18.31 10.84 -6.93
N LEU A 281 -18.85 12.03 -6.68
CA LEU A 281 -20.13 12.47 -7.23
C LEU A 281 -20.08 12.85 -8.71
N THR A 282 -18.95 13.32 -9.22
CA THR A 282 -18.85 13.82 -10.60
C THR A 282 -18.22 12.85 -11.59
N HIS A 283 -17.32 11.97 -11.14
CA HIS A 283 -16.63 11.07 -12.06
C HIS A 283 -17.60 10.08 -12.72
N ASN A 284 -17.45 9.93 -14.04
CA ASN A 284 -18.14 8.93 -14.83
C ASN A 284 -17.25 7.68 -14.98
N PRO A 285 -17.67 6.50 -14.48
CA PRO A 285 -16.89 5.26 -14.55
C PRO A 285 -16.46 4.84 -15.96
N ASN A 286 -17.20 5.29 -16.98
CA ASN A 286 -16.92 4.96 -18.37
C ASN A 286 -15.83 5.85 -18.99
N ASP A 287 -15.36 6.86 -18.28
CA ASP A 287 -14.29 7.72 -18.77
C ASP A 287 -13.00 6.91 -18.90
N HIS A 288 -12.33 7.07 -20.03
CA HIS A 288 -11.05 6.41 -20.27
C HIS A 288 -10.01 6.91 -19.27
N SER A 289 -9.30 5.98 -18.61
CA SER A 289 -8.15 6.30 -17.75
C SER A 289 -6.87 5.71 -18.33
N VAL A 290 -5.83 6.54 -18.38
CA VAL A 290 -4.47 6.13 -18.70
C VAL A 290 -3.88 5.36 -17.53
N ASN A 291 -3.26 4.22 -17.80
CA ASN A 291 -2.50 3.48 -16.80
C ASN A 291 -1.16 4.18 -16.51
N TRP A 292 -1.20 5.27 -15.73
CA TRP A 292 -0.01 6.02 -15.33
C TRP A 292 0.95 5.19 -14.46
N GLN A 293 0.49 4.14 -13.78
CA GLN A 293 1.38 3.21 -13.08
C GLN A 293 2.31 2.49 -14.05
N ALA A 294 1.81 2.02 -15.21
CA ALA A 294 2.67 1.39 -16.22
C ALA A 294 3.71 2.37 -16.80
N VAL A 295 3.38 3.66 -16.91
CA VAL A 295 4.35 4.68 -17.33
C VAL A 295 5.38 4.95 -16.23
N ALA A 296 4.98 4.95 -14.96
CA ALA A 296 5.89 5.03 -13.83
C ALA A 296 6.86 3.83 -13.81
N ASP A 297 6.39 2.62 -14.14
CA ASP A 297 7.24 1.43 -14.25
C ASP A 297 8.35 1.61 -15.29
N LEU A 298 8.03 2.13 -16.48
CA LEU A 298 9.03 2.40 -17.53
C LEU A 298 10.12 3.36 -17.05
N ILE A 299 9.74 4.39 -16.29
CA ILE A 299 10.67 5.38 -15.71
C ILE A 299 11.55 4.72 -14.64
N VAL A 300 10.95 3.99 -13.69
CA VAL A 300 11.69 3.32 -12.61
C VAL A 300 12.63 2.24 -13.16
N GLU A 301 12.18 1.46 -14.14
CA GLU A 301 12.97 0.41 -14.78
C GLU A 301 14.19 1.00 -15.50
N LYS A 302 13.99 2.09 -16.25
CA LYS A 302 15.09 2.75 -16.98
C LYS A 302 16.11 3.38 -16.03
N TYR A 303 15.67 4.15 -15.04
CA TYR A 303 16.58 5.01 -14.27
C TYR A 303 16.98 4.42 -12.92
N GLY A 304 16.18 3.54 -12.30
CA GLY A 304 16.36 3.12 -10.91
C GLY A 304 17.67 2.37 -10.69
N ARG A 305 17.94 1.35 -11.51
CA ARG A 305 19.21 0.61 -11.43
C ARG A 305 20.39 1.43 -11.95
N PHE A 306 20.15 2.29 -12.94
CA PHE A 306 21.16 3.16 -13.54
C PHE A 306 21.73 4.14 -12.51
N LEU A 307 20.87 4.90 -11.82
CA LEU A 307 21.28 5.88 -10.80
C LEU A 307 22.08 5.24 -9.67
N ARG A 308 21.60 4.09 -9.15
CA ARG A 308 22.35 3.31 -8.15
C ARG A 308 23.69 2.80 -8.69
N GLY A 309 23.80 2.56 -9.99
CA GLY A 309 25.02 2.13 -10.67
C GLY A 309 26.07 3.22 -10.83
N LEU A 310 25.69 4.51 -10.76
CA LEU A 310 26.62 5.63 -10.82
C LEU A 310 27.36 5.88 -9.50
N LEU A 311 26.86 5.37 -8.38
CA LEU A 311 27.50 5.52 -7.08
C LEU A 311 28.81 4.70 -6.98
N PRO A 312 29.82 5.16 -6.21
CA PRO A 312 31.13 4.53 -6.18
C PRO A 312 31.08 3.10 -5.67
N ARG A 313 31.76 2.18 -6.36
CA ARG A 313 32.03 0.81 -5.91
C ARG A 313 33.45 0.67 -5.37
N LYS A 314 33.70 -0.40 -4.59
CA LYS A 314 35.01 -0.72 -3.98
C LYS A 314 36.21 -0.83 -4.96
N HIS A 315 35.97 -0.79 -6.27
CA HIS A 315 36.99 -1.02 -7.31
C HIS A 315 37.41 0.25 -8.08
N HIS A 316 36.97 1.46 -7.70
CA HIS A 316 37.49 2.69 -8.31
C HIS A 316 38.85 3.05 -7.72
N HIS A 317 39.88 3.15 -8.57
CA HIS A 317 41.28 3.35 -8.16
C HIS A 317 41.70 4.82 -8.05
N GLY A 318 40.76 5.77 -8.12
CA GLY A 318 40.98 7.21 -7.90
C GLY A 318 39.80 8.08 -8.35
N ASP A 319 39.86 9.38 -8.06
CA ASP A 319 38.82 10.38 -8.37
C ASP A 319 38.64 10.63 -9.89
N SER A 320 39.74 10.60 -10.66
CA SER A 320 39.69 10.76 -12.13
C SER A 320 38.95 9.60 -12.79
N ASP A 321 39.25 8.36 -12.38
CA ASP A 321 38.61 7.14 -12.90
C ASP A 321 37.11 7.11 -12.56
N LEU A 322 36.73 7.64 -11.40
CA LEU A 322 35.34 7.73 -10.97
C LEU A 322 34.56 8.72 -11.86
N ARG A 323 35.09 9.93 -12.08
CA ARG A 323 34.46 10.92 -12.95
C ARG A 323 34.27 10.39 -14.36
N GLU A 324 35.33 9.87 -14.97
CA GLU A 324 35.27 9.34 -16.34
C GLU A 324 34.23 8.22 -16.45
N SER A 325 34.19 7.32 -15.46
CA SER A 325 33.19 6.24 -15.39
C SER A 325 31.75 6.77 -15.28
N ILE A 326 31.49 7.81 -14.48
CA ILE A 326 30.14 8.40 -14.35
C ILE A 326 29.74 9.09 -15.65
N VAL A 327 30.60 9.97 -16.17
CA VAL A 327 30.32 10.73 -17.41
C VAL A 327 30.08 9.77 -18.58
N ALA A 328 30.92 8.76 -18.77
CA ALA A 328 30.76 7.79 -19.84
C ALA A 328 29.43 7.00 -19.76
N GLN A 329 28.94 6.71 -18.54
CA GLN A 329 27.64 6.05 -18.37
C GLN A 329 26.48 7.00 -18.69
N ILE A 330 26.56 8.26 -18.25
CA ILE A 330 25.54 9.28 -18.57
C ILE A 330 25.52 9.58 -20.07
N ASP A 331 26.68 9.71 -20.71
CA ASP A 331 26.79 9.91 -22.16
C ASP A 331 26.08 8.80 -22.93
N ARG A 332 26.28 7.53 -22.55
CA ARG A 332 25.60 6.39 -23.19
C ARG A 332 24.08 6.45 -23.01
N LEU A 333 23.61 6.82 -21.81
CA LEU A 333 22.18 6.91 -21.53
C LEU A 333 21.52 8.09 -22.27
N MET A 334 22.23 9.21 -22.36
CA MET A 334 21.74 10.47 -22.93
C MET A 334 21.99 10.61 -24.43
N ALA A 335 22.81 9.74 -25.03
CA ALA A 335 23.16 9.77 -26.45
C ALA A 335 21.96 9.93 -27.41
N PRO A 336 20.79 9.28 -27.20
CA PRO A 336 19.63 9.48 -28.08
C PRO A 336 19.03 10.89 -28.06
N PHE A 337 19.39 11.72 -27.07
CA PHE A 337 18.79 13.02 -26.83
C PHE A 337 19.75 14.19 -27.08
N ILE A 338 21.04 13.93 -27.26
CA ILE A 338 22.07 14.96 -27.46
C ILE A 338 22.38 15.08 -28.96
N ASP A 339 22.10 16.23 -29.57
CA ASP A 339 22.63 16.56 -30.89
C ASP A 339 24.05 17.12 -30.71
N VAL A 340 25.06 16.35 -31.12
CA VAL A 340 26.48 16.75 -31.00
C VAL A 340 26.86 18.00 -31.79
N ARG A 341 26.00 18.46 -32.69
CA ARG A 341 26.18 19.71 -33.45
C ARG A 341 25.59 20.92 -32.73
N SER A 342 24.89 20.70 -31.63
CA SER A 342 24.21 21.72 -30.82
C SER A 342 24.76 21.71 -29.40
N GLU A 343 24.98 22.89 -28.83
CA GLU A 343 25.32 23.05 -27.41
C GLU A 343 24.06 23.19 -26.53
N ASP A 344 22.87 22.99 -27.10
CA ASP A 344 21.58 23.16 -26.42
C ASP A 344 21.26 21.99 -25.48
N SER A 345 21.77 22.10 -24.25
CA SER A 345 21.48 21.15 -23.16
C SER A 345 20.00 21.14 -22.76
N GLU A 346 19.29 22.26 -22.91
CA GLU A 346 17.85 22.33 -22.58
C GLU A 346 17.01 21.51 -23.56
N HIS A 347 17.37 21.53 -24.84
CA HIS A 347 16.74 20.67 -25.83
C HIS A 347 16.94 19.18 -25.51
N ALA A 348 18.16 18.78 -25.13
CA ALA A 348 18.46 17.41 -24.74
C ALA A 348 17.68 16.98 -23.48
N ILE A 349 17.62 17.84 -22.47
CA ILE A 349 16.81 17.62 -21.27
C ILE A 349 15.35 17.42 -21.66
N LYS A 350 14.81 18.29 -22.53
CA LYS A 350 13.42 18.19 -22.99
C LYS A 350 13.14 16.86 -23.69
N LEU A 351 13.96 16.45 -24.65
CA LEU A 351 13.79 15.18 -25.37
C LEU A 351 13.85 13.97 -24.42
N CYS A 352 14.79 13.96 -23.48
CA CYS A 352 14.88 12.94 -22.42
C CYS A 352 13.62 12.94 -21.53
N SER A 353 13.17 14.12 -21.13
CA SER A 353 12.01 14.31 -20.25
C SER A 353 10.71 13.84 -20.90
N THR A 354 10.63 13.88 -22.24
CA THR A 354 9.41 13.55 -22.98
C THR A 354 9.39 12.15 -23.57
N GLN A 355 10.37 11.30 -23.25
CA GLN A 355 10.47 9.95 -23.84
C GLN A 355 9.23 9.08 -23.55
N PHE A 356 8.75 9.10 -22.30
CA PHE A 356 7.62 8.26 -21.85
C PHE A 356 6.34 9.04 -21.57
N VAL A 357 6.47 10.37 -21.37
CA VAL A 357 5.38 11.24 -20.94
C VAL A 357 5.43 12.48 -21.83
N PRO A 358 4.36 12.83 -22.57
CA PRO A 358 4.39 14.03 -23.40
C PRO A 358 4.47 15.30 -22.53
N LEU A 359 4.80 16.45 -23.15
CA LEU A 359 4.77 17.73 -22.42
C LEU A 359 3.38 17.97 -21.84
N PRO A 360 3.27 18.31 -20.53
CA PRO A 360 1.99 18.65 -19.94
C PRO A 360 1.38 19.90 -20.58
N THR A 361 0.06 19.92 -20.66
CA THR A 361 -0.74 21.08 -21.05
C THR A 361 -1.59 21.53 -19.85
N ASP A 362 -2.33 22.63 -19.97
CA ASP A 362 -3.20 23.12 -18.90
C ASP A 362 -4.20 22.05 -18.43
N GLY A 363 -4.75 21.28 -19.39
CA GLY A 363 -5.69 20.18 -19.15
C GLY A 363 -5.07 18.85 -18.70
N SER A 364 -3.74 18.75 -18.58
CA SER A 364 -3.10 17.51 -18.13
C SER A 364 -3.48 17.14 -16.70
N SER A 365 -3.73 15.86 -16.47
CA SER A 365 -4.05 15.31 -15.14
C SER A 365 -2.90 15.48 -14.16
N LEU A 366 -3.20 15.32 -12.86
CA LEU A 366 -2.22 15.43 -11.79
C LEU A 366 -1.10 14.39 -11.96
N ALA A 367 -1.47 13.16 -12.33
CA ALA A 367 -0.54 12.08 -12.62
C ALA A 367 0.41 12.44 -13.78
N HIS A 368 -0.13 12.93 -14.90
CA HIS A 368 0.67 13.38 -16.04
C HIS A 368 1.71 14.43 -15.61
N LYS A 369 1.27 15.49 -14.92
CA LYS A 369 2.14 16.57 -14.44
C LYS A 369 3.23 16.05 -13.49
N ALA A 370 2.88 15.16 -12.57
CA ALA A 370 3.83 14.58 -11.61
C ALA A 370 4.89 13.69 -12.28
N LEU A 371 4.47 12.78 -13.17
CA LEU A 371 5.38 11.88 -13.89
C LEU A 371 6.33 12.65 -14.81
N TYR A 372 5.83 13.68 -15.52
CA TYR A 372 6.70 14.56 -16.30
C TYR A 372 7.71 15.30 -15.41
N ALA A 373 7.26 15.88 -14.29
CA ALA A 373 8.13 16.63 -13.40
C ALA A 373 9.26 15.76 -12.82
N VAL A 374 8.95 14.51 -12.45
CA VAL A 374 9.95 13.53 -11.99
C VAL A 374 10.94 13.17 -13.11
N ASN A 375 10.44 12.85 -14.31
CA ASN A 375 11.31 12.49 -15.42
C ASN A 375 12.20 13.68 -15.84
N HIS A 376 11.65 14.90 -15.83
CA HIS A 376 12.39 16.12 -16.08
C HIS A 376 13.50 16.34 -15.05
N ARG A 377 13.19 16.17 -13.76
CA ARG A 377 14.18 16.28 -12.67
C ARG A 377 15.32 15.28 -12.85
N ILE A 378 15.03 14.04 -13.25
CA ILE A 378 16.05 13.03 -13.56
C ILE A 378 16.94 13.51 -14.70
N CYS A 379 16.35 13.87 -15.85
CA CYS A 379 17.10 14.28 -17.03
C CYS A 379 17.95 15.54 -16.78
N SER A 380 17.41 16.54 -16.07
CA SER A 380 18.15 17.75 -15.72
C SER A 380 19.32 17.46 -14.77
N SER A 381 19.11 16.59 -13.77
CA SER A 381 20.18 16.21 -12.83
C SER A 381 21.27 15.39 -13.51
N LEU A 382 20.93 14.49 -14.44
CA LEU A 382 21.91 13.75 -15.23
C LEU A 382 22.77 14.68 -16.09
N MET A 383 22.16 15.68 -16.73
CA MET A 383 22.90 16.68 -17.51
C MET A 383 23.77 17.57 -16.63
N ALA A 384 23.31 17.96 -15.43
CA ALA A 384 24.12 18.69 -14.47
C ALA A 384 25.35 17.89 -14.02
N VAL A 385 25.15 16.62 -13.66
CA VAL A 385 26.25 15.71 -13.25
C VAL A 385 27.25 15.50 -14.39
N ARG A 386 26.77 15.35 -15.63
CA ARG A 386 27.62 15.21 -16.81
C ARG A 386 28.58 16.38 -17.01
N ASN A 387 28.11 17.59 -16.72
CA ASN A 387 28.86 18.83 -16.91
C ASN A 387 29.71 19.21 -15.67
N GLU A 388 29.59 18.46 -14.58
CA GLU A 388 30.37 18.67 -13.36
C GLU A 388 31.80 18.13 -13.48
N THR A 389 32.73 18.81 -12.81
CA THR A 389 34.16 18.50 -12.76
C THR A 389 34.58 17.88 -11.44
N ASP A 390 33.92 18.22 -10.33
CA ASP A 390 34.21 17.69 -9.01
C ASP A 390 33.44 16.37 -8.73
N PRO A 391 34.12 15.22 -8.57
CA PRO A 391 33.47 13.95 -8.29
C PRO A 391 32.63 13.96 -7.01
N ARG A 392 32.99 14.75 -6.00
CA ARG A 392 32.22 14.82 -4.75
C ARG A 392 30.86 15.47 -5.00
N THR A 393 30.84 16.57 -5.74
CA THR A 393 29.61 17.25 -6.17
C THR A 393 28.76 16.35 -7.05
N MET A 394 29.35 15.62 -8.01
CA MET A 394 28.63 14.62 -8.82
C MET A 394 27.89 13.59 -7.96
N ILE A 395 28.59 13.00 -6.97
CA ILE A 395 27.99 12.02 -6.07
C ILE A 395 26.93 12.65 -5.15
N SER A 396 27.14 13.89 -4.69
CA SER A 396 26.12 14.61 -3.91
C SER A 396 24.85 14.80 -4.72
N THR A 397 24.95 15.32 -5.95
CA THR A 397 23.79 15.52 -6.83
C THR A 397 23.07 14.21 -7.16
N ILE A 398 23.80 13.11 -7.38
CA ILE A 398 23.19 11.79 -7.58
C ILE A 398 22.44 11.34 -6.32
N ARG A 399 23.04 11.49 -5.14
CA ARG A 399 22.39 11.13 -3.85
C ARG A 399 21.18 11.99 -3.57
N GLU A 400 21.26 13.30 -3.77
CA GLU A 400 20.14 14.23 -3.62
C GLU A 400 18.99 13.90 -4.57
N LEU A 401 19.30 13.53 -5.83
CA LEU A 401 18.29 13.04 -6.76
C LEU A 401 17.66 11.74 -6.26
N MET A 402 18.48 10.79 -5.79
CA MET A 402 17.96 9.54 -5.26
C MET A 402 17.08 9.77 -4.02
N ASP A 403 17.52 10.59 -3.08
CA ASP A 403 16.77 10.96 -1.88
C ASP A 403 15.46 11.67 -2.23
N TYR A 404 15.46 12.54 -3.25
CA TYR A 404 14.24 13.15 -3.76
C TYR A 404 13.27 12.13 -4.35
N LEU A 405 13.75 11.20 -5.18
CA LEU A 405 12.92 10.18 -5.82
C LEU A 405 12.35 9.18 -4.80
N ASP A 406 13.12 8.85 -3.77
CA ASP A 406 12.73 7.93 -2.69
C ASP A 406 12.13 6.60 -3.20
N TRP A 407 12.76 6.03 -4.23
CA TRP A 407 12.24 4.82 -4.87
C TRP A 407 12.48 3.56 -4.04
N THR A 408 11.40 2.85 -3.77
CA THR A 408 11.40 1.61 -2.98
C THR A 408 12.16 0.46 -3.63
N VAL A 409 12.36 0.49 -4.96
CA VAL A 409 13.11 -0.55 -5.69
C VAL A 409 14.59 -0.64 -5.30
N TRP A 410 15.14 0.40 -4.66
CA TRP A 410 16.52 0.37 -4.18
C TRP A 410 16.70 -0.50 -2.93
N LYS A 411 15.61 -0.73 -2.19
CA LYS A 411 15.56 -1.58 -1.01
C LYS A 411 15.38 -3.07 -1.34
N GLU A 412 15.08 -3.42 -2.59
CA GLU A 412 14.85 -4.81 -3.00
C GLU A 412 16.11 -5.67 -2.85
N CYS A 413 15.93 -6.85 -2.24
CA CYS A 413 16.95 -7.88 -2.12
C CYS A 413 17.22 -8.52 -3.49
N ARG A 414 18.38 -9.16 -3.64
CA ARG A 414 18.75 -9.91 -4.84
C ARG A 414 19.19 -11.32 -4.47
N GLY A 415 18.83 -12.29 -5.32
CA GLY A 415 19.38 -13.65 -5.28
C GLY A 415 19.08 -14.43 -4.00
N TYR A 416 17.81 -14.51 -3.61
CA TYR A 416 17.34 -15.33 -2.49
C TYR A 416 16.66 -16.61 -2.96
N HIS A 417 16.50 -17.58 -2.05
CA HIS A 417 16.00 -18.93 -2.34
C HIS A 417 14.46 -18.98 -2.48
N ASP A 418 13.91 -20.06 -3.07
CA ASP A 418 12.47 -20.23 -3.34
C ASP A 418 11.61 -20.35 -2.06
N ASP A 419 12.24 -20.69 -0.94
CA ASP A 419 11.65 -20.73 0.40
C ASP A 419 11.86 -19.41 1.18
N GLU A 420 12.43 -18.40 0.55
CA GLU A 420 12.71 -17.09 1.11
C GLU A 420 11.97 -15.96 0.39
N PHE A 421 11.88 -14.82 1.05
CA PHE A 421 11.45 -13.56 0.47
C PHE A 421 12.28 -12.41 1.00
N CYS A 422 12.32 -11.31 0.26
CA CYS A 422 12.95 -10.08 0.76
C CYS A 422 12.10 -9.47 1.88
N ALA A 423 12.54 -9.61 3.12
CA ALA A 423 11.75 -9.18 4.27
C ALA A 423 11.86 -7.67 4.48
N ILE A 424 10.70 -7.02 4.38
CA ILE A 424 10.39 -5.67 4.85
C ILE A 424 9.35 -5.78 5.97
N PRO A 425 9.03 -4.72 6.74
CA PRO A 425 7.89 -4.78 7.64
C PRO A 425 6.59 -5.03 6.88
N ILE A 426 5.80 -6.00 7.33
CA ILE A 426 4.46 -6.28 6.79
C ILE A 426 3.52 -6.40 7.99
N TRP A 427 2.62 -5.44 8.16
CA TRP A 427 1.79 -5.30 9.36
C TRP A 427 1.12 -6.63 9.78
N PRO A 428 1.17 -7.06 11.06
CA PRO A 428 1.72 -6.34 12.22
C PRO A 428 3.18 -6.72 12.55
N GLN A 429 3.92 -7.34 11.63
CA GLN A 429 5.25 -7.89 11.89
C GLN A 429 6.38 -7.12 11.18
N GLY A 430 7.59 -7.29 11.70
CA GLY A 430 8.81 -6.68 11.17
C GLY A 430 9.44 -5.66 12.10
N SER A 431 10.72 -5.42 11.86
CA SER A 431 11.56 -4.53 12.66
C SER A 431 11.98 -3.27 11.93
N GLN A 432 12.46 -2.27 12.68
CA GLN A 432 13.14 -1.10 12.11
C GLN A 432 14.34 -1.52 11.23
N LYS A 433 15.03 -2.60 11.60
CA LYS A 433 16.11 -3.15 10.78
C LYS A 433 15.61 -3.68 9.44
N ASP A 434 14.47 -4.38 9.42
CA ASP A 434 13.87 -4.86 8.16
C ASP A 434 13.45 -3.68 7.27
N TYR A 435 13.04 -2.55 7.85
CA TYR A 435 12.70 -1.34 7.08
C TYR A 435 13.92 -0.66 6.44
N HIS A 436 15.01 -0.54 7.20
CA HIS A 436 16.21 0.17 6.76
C HIS A 436 17.15 -0.70 5.92
N HIS A 437 17.23 -1.99 6.22
CA HIS A 437 18.13 -2.95 5.59
C HIS A 437 17.40 -4.28 5.34
N PRO A 438 16.47 -4.31 4.36
CA PRO A 438 15.76 -5.53 4.01
C PRO A 438 16.73 -6.66 3.67
N ARG A 439 16.39 -7.87 4.09
CA ARG A 439 17.19 -9.06 3.85
C ARG A 439 16.30 -10.27 3.58
N PRO A 440 16.79 -11.25 2.82
CA PRO A 440 16.07 -12.51 2.66
C PRO A 440 15.77 -13.15 4.02
N GLN A 441 14.54 -13.61 4.21
CA GLN A 441 14.12 -14.45 5.34
C GLN A 441 13.29 -15.61 4.82
N LYS A 442 13.43 -16.78 5.45
CA LYS A 442 12.62 -17.96 5.14
C LYS A 442 11.18 -17.76 5.58
N TYR A 443 10.22 -18.21 4.77
CA TYR A 443 8.79 -18.04 5.07
C TYR A 443 8.38 -18.58 6.44
N ASP A 444 8.85 -19.77 6.82
CA ASP A 444 8.47 -20.42 8.09
C ASP A 444 9.23 -19.88 9.32
N GLU A 445 10.26 -19.08 9.11
CA GLU A 445 11.13 -18.52 10.16
C GLU A 445 11.10 -16.98 10.21
N ALA A 446 10.28 -16.36 9.37
CA ALA A 446 10.24 -14.92 9.21
C ALA A 446 9.78 -14.21 10.49
N TYR A 447 10.39 -13.05 10.74
CA TYR A 447 10.03 -12.15 11.84
C TYR A 447 10.04 -12.77 13.26
N GLN A 448 10.81 -13.85 13.48
CA GLN A 448 11.00 -14.45 14.80
C GLN A 448 11.81 -13.57 15.78
N GLY A 449 12.43 -12.50 15.27
CA GLY A 449 13.22 -11.53 16.03
C GLY A 449 12.42 -10.37 16.62
N GLU A 450 13.04 -9.19 16.64
CA GLU A 450 12.39 -7.93 17.02
C GLU A 450 11.21 -7.62 16.11
N ASN A 451 10.14 -7.08 16.69
CA ASN A 451 8.92 -6.68 15.98
C ASN A 451 8.51 -5.27 16.44
N ASP A 452 9.44 -4.32 16.30
CA ASP A 452 9.37 -2.96 16.85
C ASP A 452 8.95 -1.90 15.82
N TYR A 453 8.65 -2.30 14.57
CA TYR A 453 8.36 -1.34 13.51
C TYR A 453 7.00 -0.66 13.67
N TRP A 454 5.95 -1.46 13.89
CA TRP A 454 4.55 -0.99 13.88
C TRP A 454 4.10 -0.37 15.21
N GLY A 455 5.01 -0.18 16.17
CA GLY A 455 4.67 0.23 17.53
C GLY A 455 3.84 -0.81 18.29
N PRO A 456 3.29 -0.47 19.47
CA PRO A 456 2.37 -1.35 20.18
C PRO A 456 1.08 -1.54 19.36
N VAL A 457 0.86 -2.77 18.88
CA VAL A 457 -0.32 -3.15 18.07
C VAL A 457 -1.51 -3.54 18.95
N TRP A 458 -1.23 -3.98 20.19
CA TRP A 458 -2.21 -4.41 21.18
C TRP A 458 -1.84 -3.79 22.53
N ASP A 459 -2.83 -3.27 23.26
CA ASP A 459 -2.66 -2.76 24.63
C ASP A 459 -2.37 -3.87 25.65
#